data_AF-A0A7V7X0S5-F1
#
_entry.id   AF-A0A7V7X0S5-F1
#
_cell.length_a   1.000
_cell.length_b   1.000
_cell.length_c   1.000
_cell.angle_alpha   90.00
_cell.angle_beta   90.00
_cell.angle_gamma   90.00
#
_symmetry.space_group_name_H-M   'P 1'
#
loop_
_entity.id
_entity.type
_entity.pdbx_description
1 polymer ?
#
loop_
_entity_poly.entity_id
_entity_poly.type
_entity_poly.pdbx_seq_one_letter_code
_entity_poly.pdbx_strand_id
1 'polypeptide(L)'
;MKKIIHFMMCGLLVLSSATLSAQNGRMASDDMDESGDEYIQEIKEKYLPNSKSLIIFKGDHKLSSDKRVDGDILVINGDLIVHGELNGRAVVTNGNIVVKSTGRIGKEAIAVNGKVIFGDDNSTALKTENSPAFSRKDMDDEADSEFDDVASVPNAPTPPVFNNDWAAKNSYEKEMERFNREMEAFNRKMDKFNSKMQALNEKMAEKNSHTYHYDYTGDDVDSATEDNDDTHSASFVRVDDEPKDQWRKNQKNQSEITYFLSRKPRYKYTNFFLFDYNRVDGLYLGLKLDRNHQIYSRKPFQIYGEAGYAFSEKALRYQLGVDKVWGSQFRFTVGGELHDLTSTQDGLLVGDIENAVNALILKNDYRDYFRTLGYSFQVSQNLNESLRLVAAYKVDDYSNMQNNVNWAVLFPKQDFRVNPAIDEGHMVSYSGAVELNTVSTISAGKKHFKRVGWNILAEGERSLKPLNSDFEFTRYTLSVARYQPISQWENIDARIMFGAGTGDLPLQKIFSVGGISTLRGHSYKAFTGNQMALANIEYRVSSGILKDDKIFFIHPFSFILFMDSGYAWNNKVYAITDLYKGTHLGDFETDLGIGLGDEKNHFRFDIAKSVSEKNSDYKFNLRINYAF
;
A
#
# COMPACT_ATOMS: atom_id res chain seq x y z
N MET A 1 -20.50 -24.89 6.40
CA MET A 1 -19.80 -23.60 6.20
C MET A 1 -20.31 -22.46 7.09
N LYS A 2 -21.62 -22.18 7.21
CA LYS A 2 -22.15 -21.15 8.16
C LYS A 2 -21.69 -21.31 9.62
N LYS A 3 -21.47 -22.55 10.09
CA LYS A 3 -20.97 -22.86 11.45
C LYS A 3 -19.48 -22.55 11.66
N ILE A 4 -18.65 -22.54 10.61
CA ILE A 4 -17.20 -22.28 10.71
C ILE A 4 -16.96 -20.76 10.86
N ILE A 5 -17.74 -19.95 10.14
CA ILE A 5 -17.75 -18.48 10.28
C ILE A 5 -18.26 -18.07 11.67
N HIS A 6 -19.30 -18.73 12.18
CA HIS A 6 -19.78 -18.53 13.56
C HIS A 6 -18.72 -18.91 14.62
N PHE A 7 -17.95 -19.97 14.40
CA PHE A 7 -16.92 -20.41 15.35
C PHE A 7 -15.69 -19.48 15.36
N MET A 8 -15.29 -18.93 14.21
CA MET A 8 -14.24 -17.90 14.13
C MET A 8 -14.68 -16.56 14.74
N MET A 9 -15.94 -16.15 14.59
CA MET A 9 -16.46 -14.92 15.19
C MET A 9 -16.71 -15.01 16.70
N CYS A 10 -17.13 -16.18 17.23
CA CYS A 10 -17.28 -16.37 18.67
C CYS A 10 -15.94 -16.28 19.43
N GLY A 11 -14.80 -16.54 18.77
CA GLY A 11 -13.46 -16.31 19.34
C GLY A 11 -13.15 -14.85 19.63
N LEU A 12 -13.72 -13.91 18.85
CA LEU A 12 -13.59 -12.47 19.08
C LEU A 12 -14.47 -11.94 20.22
N LEU A 13 -15.56 -12.64 20.55
CA LEU A 13 -16.56 -12.18 21.54
C LEU A 13 -16.12 -12.29 23.00
N VAL A 14 -15.02 -12.99 23.29
CA VAL A 14 -14.51 -13.14 24.68
C VAL A 14 -13.73 -11.89 25.14
N LEU A 15 -13.45 -10.93 24.26
CA LEU A 15 -12.68 -9.71 24.59
C LEU A 15 -13.54 -8.42 24.73
N SER A 16 -14.87 -8.48 24.58
CA SER A 16 -15.71 -7.27 24.45
C SER A 16 -16.90 -7.18 25.41
N SER A 17 -16.75 -7.55 26.68
CA SER A 17 -17.77 -7.26 27.69
C SER A 17 -17.30 -6.16 28.66
N ALA A 18 -17.49 -4.90 28.27
CA ALA A 18 -17.67 -3.78 29.20
C ALA A 18 -18.46 -2.63 28.54
N THR A 19 -19.73 -2.53 28.95
CA THR A 19 -20.61 -1.35 29.02
C THR A 19 -20.92 -0.56 27.75
N LEU A 20 -22.11 -0.85 27.19
CA LEU A 20 -22.88 0.05 26.33
C LEU A 20 -24.01 0.63 27.21
N SER A 21 -24.04 1.95 27.40
CA SER A 21 -25.25 2.64 27.82
C SER A 21 -25.41 3.92 27.02
N ALA A 22 -26.66 4.18 26.67
CA ALA A 22 -27.14 5.06 25.62
C ALA A 22 -27.03 6.55 25.95
N GLN A 23 -27.01 7.39 24.91
CA GLN A 23 -27.82 8.61 24.88
C GLN A 23 -28.10 9.07 23.44
N ASN A 24 -29.39 9.17 23.14
CA ASN A 24 -29.95 9.83 21.96
C ASN A 24 -29.80 11.37 22.13
N GLY A 25 -29.37 12.06 21.08
CA GLY A 25 -29.37 13.53 21.01
C GLY A 25 -29.50 14.00 19.57
N ARG A 26 -30.49 14.86 19.32
CA ARG A 26 -30.89 15.41 18.02
C ARG A 26 -29.77 16.23 17.36
N MET A 27 -29.52 15.99 16.08
CA MET A 27 -28.76 16.89 15.20
C MET A 27 -29.50 18.23 15.06
N ALA A 28 -28.83 19.31 15.46
CA ALA A 28 -29.12 20.66 15.01
C ALA A 28 -28.06 21.02 13.96
N SER A 29 -28.54 21.41 12.79
CA SER A 29 -27.80 21.99 11.69
C SER A 29 -27.39 23.42 12.05
N ASP A 30 -26.10 23.71 11.92
CA ASP A 30 -25.50 24.97 11.47
C ASP A 30 -24.13 25.08 12.13
N ASP A 31 -23.08 24.88 11.34
CA ASP A 31 -21.79 25.57 11.48
C ASP A 31 -21.02 25.36 10.16
N MET A 32 -20.83 26.46 9.42
CA MET A 32 -20.11 26.50 8.14
C MET A 32 -18.62 26.72 8.40
N ASP A 33 -17.77 25.90 7.78
CA ASP A 33 -16.32 25.85 7.95
C ASP A 33 -15.59 26.47 6.74
N GLU A 34 -14.62 27.37 6.99
CA GLU A 34 -13.93 28.24 6.01
C GLU A 34 -13.06 27.47 4.98
N SER A 35 -12.69 26.21 5.25
CA SER A 35 -11.83 25.37 4.39
C SER A 35 -12.53 24.78 3.16
N GLY A 36 -13.84 24.54 3.26
CA GLY A 36 -14.63 23.98 2.16
C GLY A 36 -14.83 24.95 1.00
N ASP A 37 -14.74 26.26 1.27
CA ASP A 37 -14.98 27.30 0.28
C ASP A 37 -13.83 27.42 -0.73
N GLU A 38 -12.57 27.23 -0.30
CA GLU A 38 -11.41 27.31 -1.20
C GLU A 38 -11.41 26.19 -2.26
N TYR A 39 -11.68 24.95 -1.84
CA TYR A 39 -11.86 23.81 -2.75
C TYR A 39 -13.03 24.03 -3.72
N ILE A 40 -14.15 24.56 -3.21
CA ILE A 40 -15.31 24.91 -4.04
C ILE A 40 -14.94 25.98 -5.07
N GLN A 41 -14.12 26.98 -4.72
CA GLN A 41 -13.68 28.01 -5.66
C GLN A 41 -12.78 27.44 -6.76
N GLU A 42 -11.81 26.57 -6.42
CA GLU A 42 -10.93 25.95 -7.43
C GLU A 42 -11.75 25.15 -8.46
N ILE A 43 -12.72 24.35 -8.00
CA ILE A 43 -13.59 23.56 -8.87
C ILE A 43 -14.50 24.47 -9.71
N LYS A 44 -15.01 25.56 -9.13
CA LYS A 44 -15.81 26.55 -9.86
C LYS A 44 -15.00 27.20 -10.98
N GLU A 45 -13.78 27.64 -10.70
CA GLU A 45 -12.92 28.30 -11.68
C GLU A 45 -12.54 27.35 -12.82
N LYS A 46 -12.25 26.09 -12.50
CA LYS A 46 -11.75 25.11 -13.46
C LYS A 46 -12.85 24.50 -14.34
N TYR A 47 -13.98 24.11 -13.76
CA TYR A 47 -15.01 23.33 -14.47
C TYR A 47 -16.31 24.10 -14.71
N LEU A 48 -16.56 25.15 -13.93
CA LEU A 48 -17.75 25.98 -14.06
C LEU A 48 -17.43 27.48 -14.28
N PRO A 49 -16.43 27.83 -15.12
CA PRO A 49 -16.12 29.24 -15.34
C PRO A 49 -17.35 29.96 -15.88
N ASN A 50 -17.61 31.16 -15.36
CA ASN A 50 -18.74 32.01 -15.75
C ASN A 50 -20.14 31.42 -15.51
N SER A 51 -20.29 30.48 -14.57
CA SER A 51 -21.62 29.99 -14.19
C SER A 51 -22.50 31.13 -13.65
N LYS A 52 -23.66 31.38 -14.28
CA LYS A 52 -24.61 32.43 -13.87
C LYS A 52 -25.59 31.97 -12.77
N SER A 53 -25.73 30.65 -12.60
CA SER A 53 -26.61 30.00 -11.64
C SER A 53 -25.98 28.66 -11.30
N LEU A 54 -25.56 28.48 -10.04
CA LEU A 54 -24.87 27.27 -9.57
C LEU A 54 -25.51 26.79 -8.28
N ILE A 55 -25.90 25.52 -8.26
CA ILE A 55 -26.42 24.84 -7.08
C ILE A 55 -25.38 23.83 -6.61
N ILE A 56 -25.03 23.88 -5.32
CA ILE A 56 -23.99 23.05 -4.72
C ILE A 56 -24.63 22.06 -3.75
N PHE A 57 -24.31 20.79 -3.90
CA PHE A 57 -24.69 19.71 -2.99
C PHE A 57 -23.44 19.08 -2.39
N LYS A 58 -23.48 18.73 -1.11
CA LYS A 58 -22.47 17.91 -0.44
C LYS A 58 -23.08 16.53 -0.17
N GLY A 59 -22.40 15.46 -0.55
CA GLY A 59 -22.92 14.09 -0.53
C GLY A 59 -23.88 13.78 -1.69
N ASP A 60 -24.40 12.55 -1.72
CA ASP A 60 -25.22 12.04 -2.82
C ASP A 60 -26.46 12.91 -3.08
N HIS A 61 -26.73 13.18 -4.36
CA HIS A 61 -27.89 13.93 -4.79
C HIS A 61 -28.68 13.24 -5.89
N LYS A 62 -30.01 13.32 -5.82
CA LYS A 62 -30.92 12.74 -6.81
C LYS A 62 -31.83 13.80 -7.39
N LEU A 63 -31.73 14.01 -8.71
CA LEU A 63 -32.70 14.81 -9.46
C LEU A 63 -33.87 13.92 -9.89
N SER A 64 -34.99 13.99 -9.19
CA SER A 64 -36.21 13.23 -9.50
C SER A 64 -36.79 13.55 -10.89
N SER A 65 -37.54 12.61 -11.48
CA SER A 65 -38.09 12.70 -12.85
C SER A 65 -39.07 13.85 -13.09
N ASP A 66 -39.69 14.36 -12.03
CA ASP A 66 -40.63 15.48 -12.05
C ASP A 66 -39.93 16.85 -11.92
N LYS A 67 -38.62 16.86 -11.69
CA LYS A 67 -37.87 18.10 -11.47
C LYS A 67 -37.11 18.54 -12.71
N ARG A 68 -37.23 19.84 -12.99
CA ARG A 68 -36.40 20.59 -13.95
C ARG A 68 -35.57 21.63 -13.21
N VAL A 69 -34.27 21.64 -13.45
CA VAL A 69 -33.33 22.59 -12.85
C VAL A 69 -32.67 23.42 -13.94
N ASP A 70 -32.84 24.74 -13.86
CA ASP A 70 -32.18 25.69 -14.75
C ASP A 70 -30.97 26.32 -14.04
N GLY A 71 -29.78 25.77 -14.31
CA GLY A 71 -28.52 26.16 -13.65
C GLY A 71 -27.48 25.04 -13.71
N ASP A 72 -26.22 25.35 -13.43
CA ASP A 72 -25.17 24.35 -13.27
C ASP A 72 -25.32 23.69 -11.87
N ILE A 73 -25.00 22.40 -11.76
CA ILE A 73 -24.96 21.66 -10.50
C ILE A 73 -23.53 21.25 -10.21
N LEU A 74 -23.10 21.43 -8.97
CA LEU A 74 -21.88 20.87 -8.40
C LEU A 74 -22.24 19.93 -7.24
N VAL A 75 -21.85 18.66 -7.32
CA VAL A 75 -21.94 17.71 -6.19
C VAL A 75 -20.53 17.40 -5.70
N ILE A 76 -20.32 17.47 -4.40
CA ILE A 76 -19.03 17.25 -3.77
C ILE A 76 -19.11 16.03 -2.87
N ASN A 77 -18.20 15.07 -3.08
CA ASN A 77 -18.09 13.84 -2.30
C ASN A 77 -19.38 13.02 -2.29
N GLY A 78 -19.99 12.82 -3.46
CA GLY A 78 -21.20 12.01 -3.61
C GLY A 78 -21.68 11.86 -5.05
N ASP A 79 -22.54 10.89 -5.29
CA ASP A 79 -23.07 10.58 -6.62
C ASP A 79 -24.21 11.53 -7.02
N LEU A 80 -24.28 11.92 -8.29
CA LEU A 80 -25.43 12.60 -8.87
C LEU A 80 -26.27 11.62 -9.71
N ILE A 81 -27.47 11.28 -9.26
CA ILE A 81 -28.42 10.43 -10.00
C ILE A 81 -29.48 11.30 -10.67
N VAL A 82 -29.49 11.34 -11.99
CA VAL A 82 -30.37 12.21 -12.78
C VAL A 82 -31.50 11.39 -13.41
N HIS A 83 -32.72 11.56 -12.91
CA HIS A 83 -33.96 11.10 -13.55
C HIS A 83 -34.74 12.25 -14.21
N GLY A 84 -34.53 13.50 -13.78
CA GLY A 84 -35.18 14.71 -14.31
C GLY A 84 -34.37 15.47 -15.36
N GLU A 85 -34.71 16.74 -15.60
CA GLU A 85 -34.05 17.58 -16.60
C GLU A 85 -33.17 18.65 -15.95
N LEU A 86 -31.89 18.68 -16.30
CA LEU A 86 -30.92 19.70 -15.88
C LEU A 86 -30.53 20.54 -17.09
N ASN A 87 -30.92 21.82 -17.15
CA ASN A 87 -30.52 22.76 -18.20
C ASN A 87 -29.24 23.54 -17.83
N GLY A 88 -28.17 22.79 -17.57
CA GLY A 88 -26.87 23.31 -17.22
C GLY A 88 -25.82 22.21 -17.22
N ARG A 89 -24.62 22.54 -16.75
CA ARG A 89 -23.53 21.58 -16.55
C ARG A 89 -23.73 20.83 -15.24
N ALA A 90 -23.38 19.55 -15.21
CA ALA A 90 -23.26 18.78 -13.99
C ALA A 90 -21.78 18.49 -13.72
N VAL A 91 -21.29 18.89 -12.56
CA VAL A 91 -19.94 18.56 -12.09
C VAL A 91 -20.06 17.77 -10.80
N VAL A 92 -19.39 16.63 -10.73
CA VAL A 92 -19.31 15.81 -9.52
C VAL A 92 -17.85 15.60 -9.18
N THR A 93 -17.48 15.78 -7.91
CA THR A 93 -16.13 15.45 -7.42
C THR A 93 -16.19 14.27 -6.45
N ASN A 94 -15.26 13.32 -6.59
CA ASN A 94 -15.17 12.10 -5.79
C ASN A 94 -16.49 11.30 -5.75
N GLY A 95 -17.17 11.22 -6.90
CA GLY A 95 -18.46 10.55 -7.08
C GLY A 95 -18.80 10.39 -8.55
N ASN A 96 -19.84 9.62 -8.85
CA ASN A 96 -20.30 9.31 -10.20
C ASN A 96 -21.49 10.17 -10.62
N ILE A 97 -21.63 10.40 -11.92
CA ILE A 97 -22.87 10.91 -12.52
C ILE A 97 -23.60 9.74 -13.15
N VAL A 98 -24.83 9.46 -12.72
CA VAL A 98 -25.67 8.41 -13.29
C VAL A 98 -26.89 9.04 -13.96
N VAL A 99 -26.89 9.11 -15.29
CA VAL A 99 -28.02 9.61 -16.08
C VAL A 99 -28.93 8.44 -16.41
N LYS A 100 -30.09 8.40 -15.75
CA LYS A 100 -31.10 7.35 -15.93
C LYS A 100 -31.87 7.55 -17.23
N SER A 101 -32.63 6.53 -17.66
CA SER A 101 -33.36 6.54 -18.94
C SER A 101 -34.28 7.74 -19.16
N THR A 102 -34.76 8.37 -18.09
CA THR A 102 -35.62 9.57 -18.10
C THR A 102 -34.85 10.87 -17.88
N GLY A 103 -33.59 10.78 -17.48
CA GLY A 103 -32.74 11.91 -17.13
C GLY A 103 -32.12 12.61 -18.33
N ARG A 104 -32.01 13.94 -18.26
CA ARG A 104 -31.34 14.75 -19.29
C ARG A 104 -30.45 15.79 -18.65
N ILE A 105 -29.21 15.91 -19.15
CA ILE A 105 -28.29 17.01 -18.84
C ILE A 105 -28.12 17.80 -20.13
N GLY A 106 -28.49 19.08 -20.10
CA GLY A 106 -28.57 19.95 -21.27
C GLY A 106 -27.24 20.54 -21.72
N LYS A 107 -26.18 20.39 -20.91
CA LYS A 107 -24.79 20.73 -21.26
C LYS A 107 -23.84 19.58 -20.93
N GLU A 108 -22.68 19.87 -20.35
CA GLU A 108 -21.64 18.88 -20.05
C GLU A 108 -21.89 18.17 -18.71
N ALA A 109 -21.49 16.91 -18.63
CA ALA A 109 -21.43 16.12 -17.41
C ALA A 109 -19.97 15.74 -17.13
N ILE A 110 -19.43 16.17 -15.99
CA ILE A 110 -18.02 16.03 -15.64
C ILE A 110 -17.92 15.35 -14.29
N ALA A 111 -17.34 14.15 -14.26
CA ALA A 111 -17.01 13.45 -13.01
C ALA A 111 -15.50 13.51 -12.76
N VAL A 112 -15.09 14.24 -11.72
CA VAL A 112 -13.70 14.35 -11.26
C VAL A 112 -13.45 13.22 -10.26
N ASN A 113 -12.52 12.32 -10.55
CA ASN A 113 -12.29 11.08 -9.80
C ASN A 113 -13.50 10.13 -9.74
N GLY A 114 -14.34 10.15 -10.78
CA GLY A 114 -15.51 9.27 -10.91
C GLY A 114 -15.86 8.99 -12.37
N LYS A 115 -17.02 8.38 -12.61
CA LYS A 115 -17.50 8.02 -13.95
C LYS A 115 -18.82 8.71 -14.28
N VAL A 116 -19.04 8.99 -15.57
CA VAL A 116 -20.36 9.34 -16.12
C VAL A 116 -20.96 8.09 -16.73
N ILE A 117 -22.13 7.68 -16.25
CA ILE A 117 -22.82 6.43 -16.58
C ILE A 117 -24.18 6.79 -17.17
N PHE A 118 -24.49 6.24 -18.34
CA PHE A 118 -25.78 6.42 -19.01
C PHE A 118 -26.59 5.13 -19.01
N GLY A 119 -27.90 5.24 -18.78
CA GLY A 119 -28.85 4.13 -18.88
C GLY A 119 -29.09 3.40 -17.58
N ASP A 120 -30.00 2.42 -17.65
CA ASP A 120 -30.47 1.67 -16.49
C ASP A 120 -29.69 0.38 -16.22
N ASP A 121 -28.69 0.01 -17.03
CA ASP A 121 -27.89 -1.20 -16.79
C ASP A 121 -26.41 -1.08 -17.15
N ASN A 122 -25.60 -1.69 -16.29
CA ASN A 122 -24.21 -2.07 -16.50
C ASN A 122 -24.03 -2.80 -17.84
N SER A 123 -23.25 -2.19 -18.75
CA SER A 123 -22.43 -2.78 -19.83
C SER A 123 -22.68 -2.14 -21.20
N THR A 124 -21.75 -1.28 -21.64
CA THR A 124 -21.03 -1.30 -22.94
C THR A 124 -20.42 0.08 -23.21
N ALA A 125 -19.15 0.07 -23.62
CA ALA A 125 -18.34 1.25 -23.89
C ALA A 125 -18.74 1.93 -25.20
N LEU A 126 -18.47 3.25 -25.32
CA LEU A 126 -17.69 3.83 -26.41
C LEU A 126 -17.34 5.32 -26.15
N LYS A 127 -16.04 5.61 -26.32
CA LYS A 127 -15.36 6.83 -26.80
C LYS A 127 -15.58 8.18 -26.10
N THR A 128 -14.55 8.58 -25.36
CA THR A 128 -14.03 9.94 -25.32
C THR A 128 -13.46 10.35 -26.69
N GLU A 129 -13.79 11.54 -27.18
CA GLU A 129 -12.93 12.26 -28.13
C GLU A 129 -13.17 13.77 -28.07
N ASN A 130 -12.10 14.50 -28.39
CA ASN A 130 -11.90 15.94 -28.29
C ASN A 130 -12.98 16.79 -29.02
N SER A 131 -13.28 17.96 -28.46
CA SER A 131 -14.14 19.03 -29.02
C SER A 131 -13.62 19.61 -30.36
N PRO A 132 -14.33 20.56 -31.02
CA PRO A 132 -15.76 20.61 -31.39
C PRO A 132 -15.95 20.93 -32.89
N ALA A 133 -17.10 20.58 -33.49
CA ALA A 133 -17.57 21.28 -34.69
C ALA A 133 -19.09 21.21 -34.87
N PHE A 134 -19.64 22.36 -35.24
CA PHE A 134 -21.04 22.69 -35.53
C PHE A 134 -21.79 21.65 -36.40
N SER A 135 -23.09 21.49 -36.12
CA SER A 135 -24.07 21.14 -37.16
C SER A 135 -25.27 22.08 -37.06
N ARG A 136 -25.51 22.77 -38.18
CA ARG A 136 -26.64 23.66 -38.44
C ARG A 136 -27.58 22.90 -39.37
N LYS A 137 -28.75 22.56 -38.83
CA LYS A 137 -30.09 22.46 -39.43
C LYS A 137 -30.24 22.00 -40.89
N ASP A 138 -31.08 20.99 -41.03
CA ASP A 138 -31.75 20.49 -42.24
C ASP A 138 -32.39 21.60 -43.08
N MET A 139 -32.33 21.45 -44.41
CA MET A 139 -33.43 21.69 -45.37
C MET A 139 -33.02 21.28 -46.80
N ASP A 140 -33.79 20.33 -47.33
CA ASP A 140 -34.44 20.25 -48.66
C ASP A 140 -33.63 20.05 -49.96
N ASP A 141 -33.90 18.87 -50.56
CA ASP A 141 -34.43 18.61 -51.91
C ASP A 141 -33.65 18.90 -53.22
N GLU A 142 -33.90 17.96 -54.16
CA GLU A 142 -33.84 18.02 -55.64
C GLU A 142 -32.52 17.74 -56.40
N ALA A 143 -32.44 16.50 -56.88
CA ALA A 143 -32.45 16.05 -58.30
C ALA A 143 -31.58 16.74 -59.39
N ASP A 144 -30.89 15.85 -60.11
CA ASP A 144 -30.64 15.78 -61.56
C ASP A 144 -29.61 16.67 -62.30
N SER A 145 -28.66 15.94 -62.91
CA SER A 145 -28.24 15.96 -64.32
C SER A 145 -27.01 16.76 -64.79
N GLU A 146 -26.22 16.02 -65.60
CA GLU A 146 -25.40 16.38 -66.77
C GLU A 146 -24.01 17.06 -66.67
N PHE A 147 -23.00 16.23 -67.02
CA PHE A 147 -21.95 16.36 -68.06
C PHE A 147 -20.75 17.35 -67.98
N ASP A 148 -19.57 16.75 -68.23
CA ASP A 148 -18.28 17.19 -68.82
C ASP A 148 -17.50 18.39 -68.24
N ASP A 149 -16.28 18.19 -67.71
CA ASP A 149 -15.03 17.97 -68.48
C ASP A 149 -13.75 18.01 -67.57
N VAL A 150 -12.92 16.96 -67.69
CA VAL A 150 -11.43 16.94 -67.74
C VAL A 150 -10.57 17.72 -66.70
N ALA A 151 -9.91 16.98 -65.78
CA ALA A 151 -8.43 16.74 -65.77
C ALA A 151 -7.84 16.33 -64.39
N SER A 152 -7.28 15.11 -64.36
CA SER A 152 -6.10 14.62 -63.59
C SER A 152 -6.08 14.64 -62.04
N VAL A 153 -6.32 13.46 -61.45
CA VAL A 153 -5.66 13.00 -60.20
C VAL A 153 -5.14 11.57 -60.41
N PRO A 154 -3.85 11.26 -60.16
CA PRO A 154 -3.30 9.91 -60.33
C PRO A 154 -3.63 8.98 -59.16
N ASN A 155 -4.04 7.76 -59.51
CA ASN A 155 -4.03 6.47 -58.80
C ASN A 155 -3.79 6.46 -57.28
N ALA A 156 -4.80 5.92 -56.57
CA ALA A 156 -4.65 5.34 -55.24
C ALA A 156 -3.54 4.26 -55.22
N PRO A 157 -2.62 4.28 -54.24
CA PRO A 157 -1.73 3.16 -54.00
C PRO A 157 -2.52 2.01 -53.35
N THR A 158 -2.41 0.82 -53.93
CA THR A 158 -2.75 -0.46 -53.31
C THR A 158 -2.07 -0.64 -51.94
N PRO A 159 -2.67 -1.38 -51.00
CA PRO A 159 -2.13 -1.58 -49.65
C PRO A 159 -0.74 -2.26 -49.69
N PRO A 160 0.19 -1.90 -48.78
CA PRO A 160 1.53 -2.46 -48.80
C PRO A 160 1.50 -3.94 -48.39
N VAL A 161 2.16 -4.76 -49.22
CA VAL A 161 2.66 -6.08 -48.85
C VAL A 161 3.72 -5.89 -47.76
N PHE A 162 3.58 -6.57 -46.62
CA PHE A 162 4.58 -6.60 -45.56
C PHE A 162 5.91 -7.14 -46.10
N ASN A 163 6.91 -6.27 -46.15
CA ASN A 163 8.30 -6.65 -46.40
C ASN A 163 9.05 -6.64 -45.07
N ASN A 164 9.76 -7.74 -44.77
CA ASN A 164 10.54 -7.91 -43.55
C ASN A 164 11.74 -6.94 -43.55
N ASP A 165 11.65 -5.84 -42.81
CA ASP A 165 12.70 -4.83 -42.77
C ASP A 165 13.69 -5.07 -41.62
N TRP A 166 14.89 -5.52 -42.00
CA TRP A 166 16.07 -5.78 -41.17
C TRP A 166 16.51 -4.56 -40.33
N ALA A 167 16.09 -3.33 -40.70
CA ALA A 167 16.55 -2.09 -40.08
C ALA A 167 15.98 -1.81 -38.67
N ALA A 168 14.77 -2.29 -38.33
CA ALA A 168 14.14 -2.04 -37.03
C ALA A 168 14.83 -2.79 -35.87
N LYS A 169 15.44 -3.94 -36.18
CA LYS A 169 16.16 -4.78 -35.19
C LYS A 169 17.43 -4.10 -34.66
N ASN A 170 18.14 -3.37 -35.53
CA ASN A 170 19.38 -2.66 -35.18
C ASN A 170 19.16 -1.42 -34.30
N SER A 171 17.97 -0.81 -34.33
CA SER A 171 17.65 0.32 -33.44
C SER A 171 17.38 -0.14 -32.01
N TYR A 172 16.67 -1.27 -31.87
CA TYR A 172 16.32 -1.85 -30.59
C TYR A 172 17.53 -2.44 -29.86
N GLU A 173 18.43 -3.10 -30.58
CA GLU A 173 19.68 -3.63 -30.03
C GLU A 173 20.60 -2.50 -29.52
N LYS A 174 20.66 -1.36 -30.23
CA LYS A 174 21.43 -0.18 -29.78
C LYS A 174 20.85 0.47 -28.53
N GLU A 175 19.53 0.54 -28.40
CA GLU A 175 18.87 1.05 -27.19
C GLU A 175 19.04 0.11 -26.00
N MET A 176 18.94 -1.20 -26.21
CA MET A 176 19.20 -2.20 -25.17
C MET A 176 20.66 -2.22 -24.72
N GLU A 177 21.62 -2.07 -25.64
CA GLU A 177 23.03 -1.90 -25.26
C GLU A 177 23.27 -0.61 -24.48
N ARG A 178 22.61 0.49 -24.86
CA ARG A 178 22.71 1.76 -24.14
C ARG A 178 22.14 1.62 -22.73
N PHE A 179 20.97 1.01 -22.59
CA PHE A 179 20.33 0.72 -21.31
C PHE A 179 21.22 -0.17 -20.44
N ASN A 180 21.77 -1.25 -20.98
CA ASN A 180 22.70 -2.13 -20.25
C ASN A 180 23.95 -1.40 -19.79
N ARG A 181 24.55 -0.54 -20.63
CA ARG A 181 25.70 0.30 -20.25
C ARG A 181 25.35 1.30 -19.13
N GLU A 182 24.17 1.91 -19.20
CA GLU A 182 23.67 2.84 -18.18
C GLU A 182 23.37 2.12 -16.85
N MET A 183 22.77 0.92 -16.90
CA MET A 183 22.50 0.07 -15.74
C MET A 183 23.78 -0.46 -15.09
N GLU A 184 24.78 -0.87 -15.88
CA GLU A 184 26.08 -1.23 -15.33
C GLU A 184 26.81 -0.03 -14.70
N ALA A 185 26.70 1.15 -15.31
CA ALA A 185 27.28 2.37 -14.75
C ALA A 185 26.57 2.78 -13.44
N PHE A 186 25.26 2.58 -13.36
CA PHE A 186 24.47 2.75 -12.15
C PHE A 186 24.87 1.74 -11.08
N ASN A 187 24.95 0.44 -11.40
CA ASN A 187 25.39 -0.61 -10.47
C ASN A 187 26.79 -0.31 -9.93
N ARG A 188 27.75 0.05 -10.79
CA ARG A 188 29.10 0.46 -10.34
C ARG A 188 29.09 1.68 -9.42
N LYS A 189 28.20 2.65 -9.66
CA LYS A 189 28.04 3.81 -8.77
C LYS A 189 27.39 3.42 -7.45
N MET A 190 26.43 2.52 -7.47
CA MET A 190 25.74 2.02 -6.28
C MET A 190 26.66 1.13 -5.45
N ASP A 191 27.46 0.27 -6.05
CA ASP A 191 28.50 -0.52 -5.39
C ASP A 191 29.55 0.38 -4.75
N LYS A 192 29.95 1.45 -5.45
CA LYS A 192 30.89 2.45 -4.91
C LYS A 192 30.26 3.27 -3.77
N PHE A 193 28.97 3.57 -3.85
CA PHE A 193 28.23 4.25 -2.79
C PHE A 193 28.12 3.34 -1.57
N ASN A 194 27.64 2.10 -1.75
CA ASN A 194 27.49 1.09 -0.70
C ASN A 194 28.82 0.77 -0.02
N SER A 195 29.90 0.53 -0.77
CA SER A 195 31.24 0.31 -0.21
C SER A 195 31.79 1.53 0.52
N LYS A 196 31.51 2.75 0.05
CA LYS A 196 31.89 3.98 0.75
C LYS A 196 31.08 4.17 2.04
N MET A 197 29.80 3.84 2.02
CA MET A 197 28.93 3.87 3.21
C MET A 197 29.34 2.80 4.22
N GLN A 198 29.69 1.60 3.76
CA GLN A 198 30.21 0.53 4.58
C GLN A 198 31.56 0.93 5.22
N ALA A 199 32.50 1.45 4.45
CA ALA A 199 33.77 1.94 4.97
C ALA A 199 33.61 3.13 5.94
N LEU A 200 32.56 3.95 5.77
CA LEU A 200 32.22 5.03 6.70
C LEU A 200 31.65 4.47 8.01
N ASN A 201 30.77 3.48 7.92
CA ASN A 201 30.21 2.75 9.07
C ASN A 201 31.31 2.02 9.85
N GLU A 202 32.24 1.35 9.16
CA GLU A 202 33.38 0.66 9.77
C GLU A 202 34.32 1.64 10.49
N LYS A 203 34.66 2.78 9.86
CA LYS A 203 35.50 3.82 10.49
C LYS A 203 34.85 4.45 11.72
N MET A 204 33.53 4.60 11.72
CA MET A 204 32.80 5.12 12.88
C MET A 204 32.63 4.06 13.98
N ALA A 205 32.53 2.78 13.62
CA ALA A 205 32.54 1.67 14.57
C ALA A 205 33.92 1.49 15.24
N GLU A 206 35.01 1.61 14.49
CA GLU A 206 36.40 1.56 15.01
C GLU A 206 36.70 2.70 15.99
N LYS A 207 36.19 3.91 15.73
CA LYS A 207 36.39 5.06 16.62
C LYS A 207 35.69 4.88 17.98
N ASN A 208 34.70 3.99 18.05
CA ASN A 208 33.94 3.67 19.27
C ASN A 208 34.40 2.36 19.95
N SER A 209 35.38 1.62 19.40
CA SER A 209 35.94 0.41 20.02
C SER A 209 37.35 0.66 20.58
N HIS A 210 37.43 1.00 21.87
CA HIS A 210 38.70 0.84 22.60
C HIS A 210 39.05 -0.66 22.65
N THR A 211 40.10 -1.05 21.93
CA THR A 211 40.50 -2.45 21.75
C THR A 211 41.87 -2.69 22.39
N TYR A 212 41.95 -3.65 23.33
CA TYR A 212 43.22 -4.27 23.74
C TYR A 212 43.53 -5.42 22.76
N HIS A 213 44.77 -5.46 22.27
CA HIS A 213 45.30 -6.48 21.36
C HIS A 213 45.56 -7.82 22.05
N TYR A 214 45.25 -8.91 21.35
CA TYR A 214 46.09 -10.11 21.31
C TYR A 214 45.99 -10.78 19.94
N ASP A 215 47.15 -11.10 19.35
CA ASP A 215 47.34 -11.88 18.13
C ASP A 215 46.97 -13.34 18.35
N TYR A 216 46.28 -13.95 17.38
CA TYR A 216 46.55 -15.34 16.99
C TYR A 216 46.07 -15.61 15.55
N THR A 217 46.93 -16.31 14.81
CA THR A 217 46.88 -16.70 13.41
C THR A 217 46.01 -17.95 13.16
N GLY A 218 45.33 -18.01 12.01
CA GLY A 218 44.98 -19.29 11.34
C GLY A 218 43.58 -19.36 10.73
N ASP A 219 43.53 -19.21 9.39
CA ASP A 219 42.59 -19.75 8.39
C ASP A 219 41.09 -19.89 8.73
N ASP A 220 40.26 -19.01 8.16
CA ASP A 220 38.79 -19.17 8.13
C ASP A 220 38.21 -18.81 6.75
N VAL A 221 37.35 -19.70 6.24
CA VAL A 221 36.56 -19.56 5.01
C VAL A 221 35.28 -18.77 5.34
N ASP A 222 35.11 -17.63 4.68
CA ASP A 222 33.98 -16.72 4.86
C ASP A 222 32.63 -17.36 4.55
N SER A 223 31.75 -17.37 5.55
CA SER A 223 30.30 -17.57 5.39
C SER A 223 29.57 -16.41 6.08
N ALA A 224 29.23 -15.40 5.28
CA ALA A 224 28.40 -14.28 5.68
C ALA A 224 26.92 -14.71 5.71
N THR A 225 26.35 -14.83 6.90
CA THR A 225 24.91 -14.91 7.12
C THR A 225 24.38 -13.51 7.41
N GLU A 226 23.90 -12.83 6.38
CA GLU A 226 23.06 -11.63 6.52
C GLU A 226 21.60 -12.07 6.59
N ASP A 227 21.02 -11.95 7.79
CA ASP A 227 19.60 -12.17 8.05
C ASP A 227 18.89 -10.80 8.11
N ASN A 228 18.32 -10.38 6.98
CA ASN A 228 17.37 -9.26 6.91
C ASN A 228 15.95 -9.83 7.01
N ASP A 229 15.47 -9.99 8.23
CA ASP A 229 14.07 -10.31 8.54
C ASP A 229 13.33 -8.97 8.71
N ASP A 230 13.00 -8.31 7.60
CA ASP A 230 12.16 -7.09 7.58
C ASP A 230 10.70 -7.50 7.35
N THR A 231 10.06 -8.08 8.37
CA THR A 231 8.61 -8.33 8.34
C THR A 231 7.87 -7.07 8.75
N HIS A 232 7.64 -6.14 7.81
CA HIS A 232 6.83 -4.96 8.07
C HIS A 232 5.34 -5.29 7.94
N SER A 233 4.65 -5.45 9.06
CA SER A 233 3.20 -5.31 9.12
C SER A 233 2.85 -3.84 9.35
N ALA A 234 1.96 -3.24 8.54
CA ALA A 234 1.34 -1.93 8.83
C ALA A 234 0.41 -2.06 10.04
N SER A 235 1.05 -2.18 11.20
CA SER A 235 0.36 -2.04 12.45
C SER A 235 0.14 -0.56 12.72
N PHE A 236 -1.01 -0.24 13.29
CA PHE A 236 -1.28 1.09 13.82
C PHE A 236 -0.41 1.33 15.06
N VAL A 237 0.10 0.28 15.69
CA VAL A 237 1.15 0.34 16.72
C VAL A 237 2.49 0.21 16.02
N ARG A 238 3.45 1.11 16.28
CA ARG A 238 4.80 0.94 15.70
C ARG A 238 5.41 -0.38 16.18
N VAL A 239 5.61 -1.30 15.23
CA VAL A 239 6.13 -2.64 15.47
C VAL A 239 7.60 -2.54 15.85
N ASP A 240 7.98 -3.25 16.90
CA ASP A 240 9.38 -3.39 17.27
C ASP A 240 10.08 -4.31 16.26
N ASP A 241 11.23 -3.89 15.72
CA ASP A 241 12.12 -4.81 15.02
C ASP A 241 12.76 -5.74 16.06
N GLU A 242 12.06 -6.82 16.46
CA GLU A 242 12.60 -7.85 17.34
C GLU A 242 13.41 -8.88 16.53
N PRO A 243 14.74 -8.98 16.69
CA PRO A 243 15.47 -10.12 16.19
C PRO A 243 15.06 -11.36 17.00
N LYS A 244 14.81 -12.48 16.31
CA LYS A 244 14.48 -13.75 16.96
C LYS A 244 15.65 -14.24 17.81
N ASP A 245 15.39 -14.53 19.08
CA ASP A 245 16.32 -15.25 19.94
C ASP A 245 16.43 -16.71 19.47
N GLN A 246 17.55 -17.09 18.86
CA GLN A 246 17.93 -18.50 18.77
C GLN A 246 18.70 -18.91 20.03
N TRP A 247 17.97 -19.32 21.06
CA TRP A 247 18.52 -20.15 22.14
C TRP A 247 17.81 -21.49 22.20
N ARG A 248 18.30 -22.45 21.41
CA ARG A 248 18.05 -23.88 21.66
C ARG A 248 18.70 -24.28 22.99
N LYS A 249 17.89 -24.35 24.05
CA LYS A 249 18.08 -25.43 25.02
C LYS A 249 17.59 -26.73 24.38
N ASN A 250 18.43 -27.33 23.54
CA ASN A 250 18.42 -28.78 23.39
C ASN A 250 18.75 -29.34 24.78
N GLN A 251 17.72 -29.75 25.53
CA GLN A 251 17.93 -30.74 26.56
C GLN A 251 18.57 -31.95 25.88
N LYS A 252 19.77 -32.31 26.35
CA LYS A 252 20.25 -33.67 26.37
C LYS A 252 20.16 -34.40 25.01
N ASN A 253 21.28 -34.47 24.29
CA ASN A 253 21.74 -35.83 24.06
C ASN A 253 22.29 -36.25 25.42
N GLN A 254 21.67 -37.25 26.07
CA GLN A 254 21.86 -37.50 27.51
C GLN A 254 23.33 -37.33 27.93
N SER A 255 23.53 -36.42 28.90
CA SER A 255 24.77 -36.10 29.63
C SER A 255 25.93 -35.58 28.78
N GLU A 256 26.25 -34.28 28.93
CA GLU A 256 27.57 -33.79 29.43
C GLU A 256 28.69 -33.83 28.36
N ILE A 257 29.63 -32.89 28.15
CA ILE A 257 30.15 -31.66 28.76
C ILE A 257 31.12 -31.13 27.67
N THR A 258 30.93 -29.92 27.12
CA THR A 258 31.81 -28.74 27.32
C THR A 258 32.92 -28.54 26.27
N TYR A 259 33.17 -27.25 25.93
CA TYR A 259 34.11 -26.63 24.98
C TYR A 259 33.57 -26.49 23.54
N PHE A 260 33.14 -25.34 23.02
CA PHE A 260 33.61 -23.95 23.21
C PHE A 260 32.46 -22.93 23.27
N LEU A 261 32.43 -22.17 24.36
CA LEU A 261 31.85 -20.84 24.42
C LEU A 261 32.82 -19.83 23.78
N SER A 262 32.26 -18.84 23.09
CA SER A 262 32.86 -17.56 22.66
C SER A 262 32.68 -17.29 21.16
N ARG A 263 31.42 -17.17 20.71
CA ARG A 263 31.13 -16.21 19.64
C ARG A 263 30.30 -15.10 20.26
N LYS A 264 30.94 -13.94 20.41
CA LYS A 264 30.29 -12.67 20.73
C LYS A 264 29.08 -12.50 19.79
N PRO A 265 27.93 -12.01 20.25
CA PRO A 265 26.87 -11.63 19.32
C PRO A 265 27.48 -10.66 18.30
N ARG A 266 27.46 -11.03 17.01
CA ARG A 266 27.78 -10.09 15.95
C ARG A 266 26.72 -9.00 16.05
N TYR A 267 27.13 -7.83 16.52
CA TYR A 267 26.31 -6.63 16.56
C TYR A 267 25.71 -6.44 15.17
N LYS A 268 24.37 -6.56 15.05
CA LYS A 268 23.68 -6.05 13.86
C LYS A 268 23.97 -4.56 13.84
N TYR A 269 24.66 -4.09 12.80
CA TYR A 269 24.91 -2.68 12.61
C TYR A 269 23.55 -1.99 12.51
N THR A 270 23.21 -1.16 13.50
CA THR A 270 22.15 -0.15 13.36
C THR A 270 22.50 0.66 12.11
N ASN A 271 21.62 0.68 11.11
CA ASN A 271 21.78 1.62 10.00
C ASN A 271 21.49 3.01 10.55
N PHE A 272 22.53 3.67 11.05
CA PHE A 272 22.43 5.00 11.62
C PHE A 272 21.96 6.04 10.62
N PHE A 273 22.07 5.78 9.32
CA PHE A 273 21.66 6.67 8.26
C PHE A 273 20.32 6.23 7.66
N LEU A 274 19.39 7.17 7.58
CA LEU A 274 18.14 7.02 6.86
C LEU A 274 18.26 7.64 5.48
N PHE A 275 17.77 6.89 4.50
CA PHE A 275 17.56 7.34 3.14
C PHE A 275 16.15 6.91 2.74
N ASP A 276 15.34 7.88 2.29
CA ASP A 276 14.05 7.62 1.67
C ASP A 276 13.87 8.55 0.45
N TYR A 277 12.98 8.15 -0.46
CA TYR A 277 12.57 8.95 -1.59
C TYR A 277 11.10 8.71 -1.91
N ASN A 278 10.29 9.76 -1.85
CA ASN A 278 8.89 9.66 -2.20
C ASN A 278 8.39 10.95 -2.86
N ARG A 279 7.17 10.94 -3.42
CA ARG A 279 6.66 12.10 -4.19
C ARG A 279 6.34 13.33 -3.34
N VAL A 280 6.17 13.20 -2.02
CA VAL A 280 5.82 14.31 -1.12
C VAL A 280 7.06 14.94 -0.47
N ASP A 281 7.99 14.14 0.04
CA ASP A 281 9.23 14.63 0.68
C ASP A 281 10.35 14.85 -0.35
N GLY A 282 10.31 14.13 -1.47
CA GLY A 282 11.44 13.95 -2.37
C GLY A 282 12.56 13.18 -1.68
N LEU A 283 13.80 13.63 -1.85
CA LEU A 283 14.93 13.07 -1.11
C LEU A 283 14.77 13.35 0.38
N TYR A 284 14.83 12.30 1.20
CA TYR A 284 14.90 12.38 2.65
C TYR A 284 16.22 11.78 3.13
N LEU A 285 16.95 12.55 3.95
CA LEU A 285 18.18 12.09 4.59
C LEU A 285 18.09 12.35 6.09
N GLY A 286 18.38 11.33 6.89
CA GLY A 286 18.29 11.43 8.33
C GLY A 286 19.21 10.48 9.07
N LEU A 287 19.03 10.48 10.39
CA LEU A 287 19.67 9.56 11.31
C LEU A 287 18.60 8.75 12.05
N LYS A 288 18.88 7.48 12.34
CA LYS A 288 18.02 6.59 13.14
C LYS A 288 18.78 5.94 14.26
N LEU A 289 18.10 5.83 15.39
CA LEU A 289 18.44 5.03 16.56
C LEU A 289 17.33 4.00 16.74
N ASP A 290 17.59 2.76 16.34
CA ASP A 290 16.60 1.68 16.39
C ASP A 290 16.22 1.31 17.83
N ARG A 291 14.97 0.86 18.00
CA ARG A 291 14.50 0.19 19.20
C ARG A 291 15.18 -1.18 19.35
N ASN A 292 16.38 -1.23 19.95
CA ASN A 292 17.12 -2.48 20.08
C ASN A 292 16.97 -3.14 21.45
N HIS A 293 15.94 -3.98 21.59
CA HIS A 293 15.64 -4.69 22.83
C HIS A 293 16.71 -5.69 23.28
N GLN A 294 17.58 -6.15 22.38
CA GLN A 294 18.66 -7.11 22.68
C GLN A 294 19.95 -6.42 23.16
N ILE A 295 20.33 -5.28 22.57
CA ILE A 295 21.53 -4.51 22.97
C ILE A 295 21.38 -3.95 24.40
N TYR A 296 20.14 -3.73 24.84
CA TYR A 296 19.82 -3.15 26.15
C TYR A 296 19.24 -4.15 27.15
N SER A 297 19.46 -5.47 26.99
CA SER A 297 18.95 -6.49 27.92
C SER A 297 19.38 -6.30 29.40
N ARG A 298 20.32 -5.38 29.69
CA ARG A 298 20.73 -4.99 31.06
C ARG A 298 20.34 -3.57 31.47
N LYS A 299 19.84 -2.74 30.54
CA LYS A 299 19.44 -1.35 30.82
C LYS A 299 17.92 -1.28 30.81
N PRO A 300 17.30 -0.84 31.91
CA PRO A 300 15.85 -0.84 32.02
C PRO A 300 15.20 0.33 31.26
N PHE A 301 15.99 1.17 30.59
CA PHE A 301 15.55 2.27 29.73
C PHE A 301 16.22 2.17 28.36
N GLN A 302 15.45 2.43 27.32
CA GLN A 302 15.89 2.49 25.93
C GLN A 302 15.43 3.81 25.34
N ILE A 303 16.32 4.47 24.61
CA ILE A 303 15.99 5.67 23.84
C ILE A 303 16.10 5.27 22.38
N TYR A 304 15.10 5.63 21.60
CA TYR A 304 15.04 5.41 20.17
C TYR A 304 14.53 6.67 19.51
N GLY A 305 14.69 6.73 18.20
CA GLY A 305 14.16 7.82 17.43
C GLY A 305 14.85 7.99 16.10
N GLU A 306 14.29 8.87 15.30
CA GLU A 306 14.83 9.27 14.03
C GLU A 306 14.67 10.76 13.83
N ALA A 307 15.55 11.36 13.03
CA ALA A 307 15.43 12.74 12.62
C ALA A 307 16.05 12.90 11.24
N GLY A 308 15.34 13.53 10.33
CA GLY A 308 15.83 13.75 8.97
C GLY A 308 15.15 14.91 8.28
N TYR A 309 15.77 15.36 7.19
CA TYR A 309 15.31 16.50 6.43
C TYR A 309 14.70 16.05 5.10
N ALA A 310 13.43 16.39 4.90
CA ALA A 310 12.70 16.21 3.64
C ALA A 310 13.02 17.40 2.72
N PHE A 311 13.86 17.18 1.70
CA PHE A 311 14.45 18.29 0.94
C PHE A 311 13.44 19.07 0.10
N SER A 312 12.37 18.41 -0.38
CA SER A 312 11.40 19.06 -1.27
C SER A 312 10.30 19.76 -0.50
N GLU A 313 9.84 19.12 0.58
CA GLU A 313 8.93 19.70 1.56
C GLU A 313 9.59 20.81 2.40
N LYS A 314 10.94 20.83 2.47
CA LYS A 314 11.75 21.77 3.27
C LYS A 314 11.41 21.71 4.76
N ALA A 315 11.14 20.50 5.25
CA ALA A 315 10.77 20.25 6.64
C ALA A 315 11.71 19.26 7.31
N LEU A 316 11.95 19.49 8.61
CA LEU A 316 12.54 18.49 9.49
C LEU A 316 11.43 17.55 9.97
N ARG A 317 11.60 16.25 9.77
CA ARG A 317 10.76 15.20 10.36
C ARG A 317 11.53 14.49 11.46
N TYR A 318 10.84 14.09 12.52
CA TYR A 318 11.47 13.42 13.64
C TYR A 318 10.51 12.53 14.42
N GLN A 319 11.09 11.58 15.15
CA GLN A 319 10.47 10.78 16.18
C GLN A 319 11.46 10.65 17.32
N LEU A 320 11.01 10.86 18.55
CA LEU A 320 11.83 10.66 19.74
C LEU A 320 11.03 9.90 20.77
N GLY A 321 11.56 8.79 21.26
CA GLY A 321 10.85 7.97 22.23
C GLY A 321 11.75 7.34 23.27
N VAL A 322 11.13 6.98 24.38
CA VAL A 322 11.77 6.28 25.49
C VAL A 322 10.90 5.12 25.94
N ASP A 323 11.53 3.96 26.12
CA ASP A 323 10.89 2.76 26.64
C ASP A 323 11.52 2.38 27.97
N LYS A 324 10.66 2.07 28.94
CA LYS A 324 11.02 1.41 30.18
C LYS A 324 10.69 -0.07 30.05
N VAL A 325 11.69 -0.93 30.18
CA VAL A 325 11.54 -2.38 29.98
C VAL A 325 11.79 -3.12 31.29
N TRP A 326 10.92 -4.07 31.60
CA TRP A 326 11.01 -4.97 32.75
C TRP A 326 10.98 -6.44 32.31
N GLY A 327 11.82 -7.25 32.95
CA GLY A 327 11.94 -8.67 32.60
C GLY A 327 12.67 -8.91 31.28
N SER A 328 12.99 -10.17 31.01
CA SER A 328 13.66 -10.60 29.77
C SER A 328 12.80 -11.56 28.94
N GLN A 329 12.19 -12.56 29.60
CA GLN A 329 11.36 -13.60 28.95
C GLN A 329 9.89 -13.17 28.79
N PHE A 330 9.29 -12.58 29.84
CA PHE A 330 7.93 -12.04 29.82
C PHE A 330 7.98 -10.51 29.86
N ARG A 331 8.62 -9.92 28.84
CA ARG A 331 8.92 -8.48 28.82
C ARG A 331 7.65 -7.67 28.98
N PHE A 332 7.68 -6.77 29.95
CA PHE A 332 6.69 -5.72 30.10
C PHE A 332 7.38 -4.41 29.72
N THR A 333 6.79 -3.64 28.82
CA THR A 333 7.33 -2.37 28.34
C THR A 333 6.31 -1.28 28.52
N VAL A 334 6.75 -0.12 28.99
CA VAL A 334 5.98 1.13 28.98
C VAL A 334 6.80 2.15 28.23
N GLY A 335 6.21 2.72 27.19
CA GLY A 335 6.86 3.63 26.27
C GLY A 335 6.09 4.92 26.07
N GLY A 336 6.80 5.98 25.72
CA GLY A 336 6.22 7.21 25.23
C GLY A 336 7.08 7.80 24.11
N GLU A 337 6.43 8.40 23.13
CA GLU A 337 7.09 9.07 22.01
C GLU A 337 6.38 10.35 21.60
N LEU A 338 7.15 11.27 21.03
CA LEU A 338 6.67 12.45 20.33
C LEU A 338 7.23 12.44 18.91
N HIS A 339 6.48 12.99 17.96
CA HIS A 339 6.86 12.87 16.56
C HIS A 339 6.22 13.95 15.67
N ASP A 340 6.89 14.22 14.55
CA ASP A 340 6.40 14.97 13.38
C ASP A 340 6.87 14.19 12.15
N LEU A 341 5.96 13.47 11.50
CA LEU A 341 6.33 12.44 10.52
C LEU A 341 5.49 12.53 9.27
N THR A 342 6.12 12.12 8.16
CA THR A 342 5.43 11.76 6.94
C THR A 342 4.94 10.32 7.09
N SER A 343 3.67 10.16 7.40
CA SER A 343 3.03 8.89 7.74
C SER A 343 2.26 8.30 6.56
N THR A 344 2.05 6.98 6.60
CA THR A 344 1.28 6.22 5.61
C THR A 344 0.57 5.05 6.28
N GLN A 345 -0.55 4.59 5.69
CA GLN A 345 -1.21 3.34 6.07
C GLN A 345 -0.84 2.16 5.15
N ASP A 346 -0.03 2.39 4.12
CA ASP A 346 0.24 1.42 3.05
C ASP A 346 1.49 0.56 3.33
N GLY A 347 1.92 0.41 4.58
CA GLY A 347 3.08 -0.42 4.95
C GLY A 347 2.89 -1.92 4.63
N LEU A 348 1.64 -2.40 4.60
CA LEU A 348 1.31 -3.78 4.16
C LEU A 348 1.38 -3.94 2.65
N LEU A 349 1.30 -2.83 1.91
CA LEU A 349 1.33 -2.83 0.47
C LEU A 349 2.76 -2.97 -0.04
N VAL A 350 3.68 -2.18 0.52
CA VAL A 350 5.07 -2.07 0.06
C VAL A 350 5.96 -1.62 1.23
N GLY A 351 7.18 -2.16 1.33
CA GLY A 351 8.17 -1.77 2.34
C GLY A 351 8.80 -0.40 2.05
N ASP A 352 9.47 0.20 3.04
CA ASP A 352 10.01 1.57 2.93
C ASP A 352 11.05 1.67 1.81
N ILE A 353 12.08 0.82 1.88
CA ILE A 353 13.16 0.78 0.88
C ILE A 353 12.61 0.38 -0.49
N GLU A 354 11.68 -0.58 -0.53
CA GLU A 354 11.05 -1.01 -1.78
C GLU A 354 10.34 0.17 -2.46
N ASN A 355 9.53 0.92 -1.72
CA ASN A 355 8.82 2.08 -2.26
C ASN A 355 9.79 3.18 -2.67
N ALA A 356 10.82 3.46 -1.85
CA ALA A 356 11.82 4.48 -2.13
C ALA A 356 12.53 4.23 -3.47
N VAL A 357 12.98 3.00 -3.69
CA VAL A 357 13.66 2.58 -4.92
C VAL A 357 12.71 2.62 -6.11
N ASN A 358 11.47 2.11 -5.95
CA ASN A 358 10.46 2.16 -7.00
C ASN A 358 10.10 3.60 -7.39
N ALA A 359 9.94 4.50 -6.42
CA ALA A 359 9.64 5.91 -6.67
C ALA A 359 10.82 6.60 -7.36
N LEU A 360 12.04 6.42 -6.85
CA LEU A 360 13.24 7.08 -7.39
C LEU A 360 13.60 6.60 -8.80
N ILE A 361 13.54 5.29 -9.03
CA ILE A 361 14.03 4.69 -10.27
C ILE A 361 12.90 4.58 -11.30
N LEU A 362 11.77 3.98 -10.89
CA LEU A 362 10.69 3.60 -11.80
C LEU A 362 9.53 4.61 -11.84
N LYS A 363 9.59 5.69 -11.05
CA LYS A 363 8.50 6.67 -10.89
C LYS A 363 7.20 6.05 -10.38
N ASN A 364 7.30 4.92 -9.69
CA ASN A 364 6.17 4.21 -9.10
C ASN A 364 6.19 4.38 -7.58
N ASP A 365 5.31 5.23 -7.08
CA ASP A 365 5.13 5.45 -5.65
C ASP A 365 3.74 4.92 -5.22
N TYR A 366 3.74 3.83 -4.47
CA TYR A 366 2.53 3.07 -4.14
C TYR A 366 1.86 3.52 -2.84
N ARG A 367 2.46 4.42 -2.08
CA ARG A 367 1.97 4.80 -0.75
C ARG A 367 1.16 6.08 -0.80
N ASP A 368 0.17 6.23 0.06
CA ASP A 368 -0.52 7.49 0.33
C ASP A 368 0.04 8.12 1.59
N TYR A 369 0.36 9.41 1.51
CA TYR A 369 1.10 10.13 2.54
C TYR A 369 0.25 11.21 3.20
N PHE A 370 0.46 11.39 4.50
CA PHE A 370 -0.10 12.48 5.28
C PHE A 370 0.85 12.81 6.42
N ARG A 371 0.78 14.04 6.94
CA ARG A 371 1.59 14.44 8.08
C ARG A 371 0.89 14.05 9.37
N THR A 372 1.65 13.52 10.33
CA THR A 372 1.20 13.33 11.71
C THR A 372 2.14 14.03 12.67
N LEU A 373 1.60 14.97 13.43
CA LEU A 373 2.30 15.68 14.50
C LEU A 373 1.62 15.34 15.82
N GLY A 374 2.35 14.78 16.78
CA GLY A 374 1.70 14.31 17.98
C GLY A 374 2.60 13.57 18.95
N TYR A 375 1.94 12.86 19.86
CA TYR A 375 2.60 11.99 20.82
C TYR A 375 1.75 10.75 21.10
N SER A 376 2.43 9.69 21.52
CA SER A 376 1.76 8.46 21.93
C SER A 376 2.38 7.86 23.18
N PHE A 377 1.53 7.15 23.93
CA PHE A 377 1.93 6.33 25.07
C PHE A 377 1.57 4.89 24.77
N GLN A 378 2.49 3.97 25.00
CA GLN A 378 2.32 2.55 24.70
C GLN A 378 2.65 1.68 25.91
N VAL A 379 1.94 0.57 26.04
CA VAL A 379 2.23 -0.49 26.99
C VAL A 379 2.22 -1.81 26.24
N SER A 380 3.25 -2.63 26.40
CA SER A 380 3.30 -3.97 25.80
C SER A 380 3.64 -5.06 26.80
N GLN A 381 3.11 -6.25 26.57
CA GLN A 381 3.38 -7.45 27.33
C GLN A 381 3.71 -8.61 26.39
N ASN A 382 4.93 -9.11 26.46
CA ASN A 382 5.32 -10.37 25.80
C ASN A 382 4.90 -11.51 26.73
N LEU A 383 3.96 -12.34 26.30
CA LEU A 383 3.50 -13.53 27.04
C LEU A 383 4.41 -14.73 26.78
N ASN A 384 5.15 -14.73 25.68
CA ASN A 384 6.25 -15.63 25.36
C ASN A 384 7.06 -15.02 24.19
N GLU A 385 7.98 -15.78 23.61
CA GLU A 385 8.82 -15.35 22.48
C GLU A 385 8.04 -15.08 21.18
N SER A 386 6.80 -15.57 21.09
CA SER A 386 5.98 -15.47 19.88
C SER A 386 4.74 -14.61 20.05
N LEU A 387 4.24 -14.42 21.28
CA LEU A 387 2.98 -13.74 21.57
C LEU A 387 3.21 -12.43 22.33
N ARG A 388 2.82 -11.31 21.72
CA ARG A 388 2.91 -9.95 22.26
C ARG A 388 1.54 -9.28 22.24
N LEU A 389 1.23 -8.59 23.34
CA LEU A 389 0.04 -7.76 23.49
C LEU A 389 0.48 -6.31 23.57
N VAL A 390 -0.21 -5.41 22.88
CA VAL A 390 0.08 -3.97 22.93
C VAL A 390 -1.21 -3.19 23.14
N ALA A 391 -1.12 -2.14 23.95
CA ALA A 391 -2.14 -1.10 24.08
C ALA A 391 -1.46 0.26 23.92
N ALA A 392 -2.08 1.18 23.20
CA ALA A 392 -1.56 2.51 22.99
C ALA A 392 -2.66 3.57 23.07
N TYR A 393 -2.26 4.76 23.49
CA TYR A 393 -3.04 5.99 23.47
C TYR A 393 -2.31 7.01 22.61
N LYS A 394 -3.00 7.61 21.64
CA LYS A 394 -2.42 8.49 20.63
C LYS A 394 -3.16 9.81 20.57
N VAL A 395 -2.41 10.87 20.38
CA VAL A 395 -2.90 12.24 20.21
C VAL A 395 -2.12 12.84 19.06
N ASP A 396 -2.75 12.89 17.88
CA ASP A 396 -2.10 13.27 16.64
C ASP A 396 -2.94 14.29 15.87
N ASP A 397 -2.30 15.35 15.38
CA ASP A 397 -2.85 16.26 14.38
C ASP A 397 -2.51 15.73 12.98
N TYR A 398 -3.55 15.54 12.17
CA TYR A 398 -3.45 15.05 10.80
C TYR A 398 -3.53 16.21 9.81
N SER A 399 -2.62 16.25 8.83
CA SER A 399 -2.63 17.25 7.76
C SER A 399 -2.32 16.64 6.40
N ASN A 400 -2.89 17.22 5.34
CA ASN A 400 -2.64 16.85 3.96
C ASN A 400 -1.17 17.08 3.57
N MET A 401 -0.71 16.29 2.61
CA MET A 401 0.58 16.49 1.95
C MET A 401 0.39 16.52 0.44
N GLN A 402 1.09 17.42 -0.24
CA GLN A 402 1.01 17.56 -1.69
C GLN A 402 2.22 16.92 -2.37
N ASN A 403 2.09 16.61 -3.66
CA ASN A 403 3.23 16.19 -4.46
C ASN A 403 4.19 17.38 -4.63
N ASN A 404 5.38 17.29 -4.05
CA ASN A 404 6.42 18.33 -4.20
C ASN A 404 7.47 17.95 -5.25
N VAL A 405 7.51 16.68 -5.66
CA VAL A 405 8.48 16.17 -6.63
C VAL A 405 7.78 15.45 -7.76
N ASN A 406 8.29 15.65 -8.97
CA ASN A 406 7.84 14.95 -10.17
C ASN A 406 8.98 14.51 -11.08
N TRP A 407 10.07 13.97 -10.54
CA TRP A 407 11.15 13.37 -11.32
C TRP A 407 11.49 11.97 -10.82
N ALA A 408 12.02 11.14 -11.71
CA ALA A 408 12.58 9.81 -11.43
C ALA A 408 13.66 9.51 -12.47
N VAL A 409 14.50 8.50 -12.23
CA VAL A 409 15.67 8.21 -13.07
C VAL A 409 15.29 7.67 -14.45
N LEU A 410 14.48 6.61 -14.52
CA LEU A 410 14.20 5.92 -15.80
C LEU A 410 13.01 6.48 -16.57
N PHE A 411 12.02 7.03 -15.87
CA PHE A 411 10.78 7.53 -16.49
C PHE A 411 10.54 9.02 -16.22
N PRO A 412 11.48 9.93 -16.56
CA PRO A 412 11.37 11.34 -16.20
C PRO A 412 10.14 12.04 -16.80
N LYS A 413 9.58 11.51 -17.90
CA LYS A 413 8.43 12.09 -18.63
C LYS A 413 7.05 11.67 -18.11
N GLN A 414 6.94 10.61 -17.30
CA GLN A 414 5.66 10.21 -16.69
C GLN A 414 5.36 11.13 -15.51
N ASP A 415 4.12 11.25 -15.04
CA ASP A 415 3.82 11.97 -13.81
C ASP A 415 3.66 10.99 -12.65
N PHE A 416 4.12 11.37 -11.45
CA PHE A 416 3.71 10.65 -10.25
C PHE A 416 2.20 10.75 -10.07
N ARG A 417 1.61 9.69 -9.52
CA ARG A 417 0.22 9.72 -9.05
C ARG A 417 0.04 10.85 -8.04
N VAL A 418 -1.11 11.52 -8.09
CA VAL A 418 -1.48 12.55 -7.11
C VAL A 418 -1.62 11.91 -5.73
N ASN A 419 -1.02 12.53 -4.71
CA ASN A 419 -1.26 12.15 -3.32
C ASN A 419 -2.69 12.50 -2.94
N PRO A 420 -3.53 11.53 -2.52
CA PRO A 420 -4.92 11.80 -2.21
C PRO A 420 -5.03 12.66 -0.95
N ALA A 421 -6.10 13.47 -0.88
CA ALA A 421 -6.43 14.20 0.32
C ALA A 421 -6.95 13.26 1.42
N ILE A 422 -6.74 13.67 2.67
CA ILE A 422 -7.20 13.03 3.88
C ILE A 422 -8.16 13.96 4.62
N ASP A 423 -8.88 13.42 5.60
CA ASP A 423 -9.63 14.24 6.54
C ASP A 423 -8.66 14.79 7.59
N GLU A 424 -8.37 16.09 7.52
CA GLU A 424 -7.53 16.79 8.49
C GLU A 424 -8.24 16.95 9.83
N GLY A 425 -7.48 17.06 10.90
CA GLY A 425 -8.01 17.34 12.22
C GLY A 425 -7.24 16.69 13.35
N HIS A 426 -7.71 16.94 14.56
CA HIS A 426 -7.15 16.44 15.79
C HIS A 426 -7.75 15.08 16.15
N MET A 427 -6.93 14.04 16.20
CA MET A 427 -7.36 12.68 16.50
C MET A 427 -6.80 12.19 17.82
N VAL A 428 -7.70 11.86 18.75
CA VAL A 428 -7.37 11.16 19.99
C VAL A 428 -7.94 9.74 19.95
N SER A 429 -7.07 8.73 19.98
CA SER A 429 -7.48 7.33 19.87
C SER A 429 -6.83 6.40 20.90
N TYR A 430 -7.55 5.34 21.25
CA TYR A 430 -6.98 4.17 21.90
C TYR A 430 -6.83 3.07 20.85
N SER A 431 -5.71 2.36 20.88
CA SER A 431 -5.50 1.18 20.05
C SER A 431 -4.99 -0.01 20.85
N GLY A 432 -5.33 -1.21 20.41
CA GLY A 432 -4.82 -2.47 20.96
C GLY A 432 -4.41 -3.42 19.84
N ALA A 433 -3.37 -4.21 20.09
CA ALA A 433 -2.86 -5.21 19.16
C ALA A 433 -2.55 -6.54 19.87
N VAL A 434 -2.78 -7.64 19.15
CA VAL A 434 -2.35 -8.99 19.51
C VAL A 434 -1.49 -9.51 18.36
N GLU A 435 -0.24 -9.79 18.67
CA GLU A 435 0.79 -10.23 17.73
C GLU A 435 1.21 -11.66 18.07
N LEU A 436 1.04 -12.59 17.14
CA LEU A 436 1.61 -13.94 17.22
C LEU A 436 2.54 -14.17 16.04
N ASN A 437 3.85 -14.26 16.28
CA ASN A 437 4.84 -14.59 15.26
C ASN A 437 5.63 -15.84 15.64
N THR A 438 5.45 -16.90 14.86
CA THR A 438 6.18 -18.17 14.96
C THR A 438 6.94 -18.49 13.67
N VAL A 439 7.01 -17.52 12.74
CA VAL A 439 7.67 -17.70 11.46
C VAL A 439 9.16 -17.94 11.69
N SER A 440 9.69 -18.99 11.08
CA SER A 440 11.10 -19.33 11.11
C SER A 440 11.55 -19.71 9.70
N THR A 441 12.82 -19.48 9.42
CA THR A 441 13.44 -19.88 8.16
C THR A 441 14.21 -21.16 8.41
N ILE A 442 13.82 -22.23 7.72
CA ILE A 442 14.46 -23.54 7.79
C ILE A 442 15.27 -23.81 6.52
N SER A 443 16.44 -24.42 6.68
CA SER A 443 17.24 -24.86 5.54
C SER A 443 16.57 -26.05 4.84
N ALA A 444 16.50 -25.98 3.52
CA ALA A 444 16.02 -27.01 2.60
C ALA A 444 17.17 -27.63 1.78
N GLY A 445 18.41 -27.49 2.24
CA GLY A 445 19.62 -27.92 1.54
C GLY A 445 20.73 -26.87 1.66
N LYS A 446 21.90 -27.14 1.05
CA LYS A 446 23.10 -26.29 1.21
C LYS A 446 22.90 -24.81 0.83
N LYS A 447 21.94 -24.50 -0.04
CA LYS A 447 21.68 -23.14 -0.54
C LYS A 447 20.20 -22.78 -0.59
N HIS A 448 19.35 -23.61 0.03
CA HIS A 448 17.91 -23.46 -0.11
C HIS A 448 17.24 -23.20 1.23
N PHE A 449 16.23 -22.34 1.25
CA PHE A 449 15.54 -21.91 2.47
C PHE A 449 14.02 -21.94 2.31
N LYS A 450 13.30 -22.20 3.40
CA LYS A 450 11.84 -22.10 3.46
C LYS A 450 11.38 -21.39 4.70
N ARG A 451 10.28 -20.66 4.57
CA ARG A 451 9.56 -20.11 5.72
C ARG A 451 8.57 -21.14 6.25
N VAL A 452 8.53 -21.28 7.57
CA VAL A 452 7.55 -22.09 8.26
C VAL A 452 7.05 -21.38 9.50
N GLY A 453 5.74 -21.32 9.67
CA GLY A 453 5.09 -20.84 10.89
C GLY A 453 3.83 -20.05 10.60
N TRP A 454 3.39 -19.34 11.62
CA TRP A 454 2.25 -18.44 11.62
C TRP A 454 2.70 -17.02 11.90
N ASN A 455 2.14 -16.06 11.19
CA ASN A 455 2.15 -14.65 11.56
C ASN A 455 0.69 -14.21 11.68
N ILE A 456 0.30 -13.75 12.86
CA ILE A 456 -1.06 -13.28 13.13
C ILE A 456 -0.96 -11.90 13.78
N LEU A 457 -1.69 -10.95 13.23
CA LEU A 457 -1.83 -9.61 13.77
C LEU A 457 -3.31 -9.28 13.83
N ALA A 458 -3.83 -9.07 15.04
CA ALA A 458 -5.18 -8.56 15.25
C ALA A 458 -5.09 -7.20 15.93
N GLU A 459 -5.79 -6.20 15.41
CA GLU A 459 -5.73 -4.84 15.93
C GLU A 459 -7.12 -4.23 16.03
N GLY A 460 -7.26 -3.31 16.98
CA GLY A 460 -8.42 -2.44 17.12
C GLY A 460 -7.98 -1.03 17.43
N GLU A 461 -8.64 -0.04 16.84
CA GLU A 461 -8.47 1.38 17.12
C GLU A 461 -9.85 2.01 17.33
N ARG A 462 -9.96 2.89 18.32
CA ARG A 462 -11.19 3.59 18.64
C ARG A 462 -10.92 5.05 18.99
N SER A 463 -11.63 5.93 18.29
CA SER A 463 -11.71 7.36 18.56
C SER A 463 -13.12 7.72 19.00
N LEU A 464 -13.25 8.63 19.96
CA LEU A 464 -14.52 8.98 20.60
C LEU A 464 -14.57 10.49 20.86
N LYS A 465 -15.74 11.12 20.67
CA LYS A 465 -15.93 12.56 20.95
C LYS A 465 -15.55 12.99 22.37
N PRO A 466 -15.87 12.23 23.44
CA PRO A 466 -15.43 12.56 24.80
C PRO A 466 -13.92 12.63 25.02
N LEU A 467 -13.11 12.16 24.06
CA LEU A 467 -11.64 12.29 24.11
C LEU A 467 -11.15 13.63 23.57
N ASN A 468 -12.05 14.57 23.26
CA ASN A 468 -11.74 15.81 22.54
C ASN A 468 -11.13 15.52 21.16
N SER A 469 -11.64 14.48 20.48
CA SER A 469 -11.23 14.09 19.14
C SER A 469 -12.25 14.62 18.12
N ASP A 470 -11.77 15.13 16.98
CA ASP A 470 -12.61 15.53 15.85
C ASP A 470 -13.25 14.31 15.16
N PHE A 471 -12.73 13.11 15.42
CA PHE A 471 -13.12 11.86 14.77
C PHE A 471 -13.86 10.91 15.73
N GLU A 472 -14.92 10.26 15.25
CA GLU A 472 -15.66 9.24 15.99
C GLU A 472 -15.79 7.95 15.17
N PHE A 473 -14.86 7.02 15.39
CA PHE A 473 -14.83 5.75 14.67
C PHE A 473 -14.30 4.60 15.51
N THR A 474 -14.59 3.39 15.07
CA THR A 474 -13.92 2.17 15.54
C THR A 474 -13.46 1.36 14.34
N ARG A 475 -12.23 0.87 14.35
CA ARG A 475 -11.63 0.11 13.26
C ARG A 475 -10.93 -1.12 13.78
N TYR A 476 -11.14 -2.25 13.12
CA TYR A 476 -10.52 -3.54 13.43
C TYR A 476 -9.84 -4.10 12.20
N THR A 477 -8.66 -4.69 12.39
CA THR A 477 -7.93 -5.43 11.37
C THR A 477 -7.53 -6.80 11.91
N LEU A 478 -7.55 -7.81 11.04
CA LEU A 478 -7.02 -9.13 11.31
C LEU A 478 -6.22 -9.57 10.09
N SER A 479 -4.94 -9.85 10.27
CA SER A 479 -4.08 -10.49 9.28
C SER A 479 -3.61 -11.84 9.81
N VAL A 480 -3.75 -12.88 9.02
CA VAL A 480 -3.34 -14.25 9.35
C VAL A 480 -2.55 -14.80 8.17
N ALA A 481 -1.26 -15.05 8.35
CA ALA A 481 -0.40 -15.70 7.37
C ALA A 481 0.11 -17.05 7.88
N ARG A 482 0.13 -18.05 6.99
CA ARG A 482 0.65 -19.40 7.21
C ARG A 482 1.66 -19.73 6.11
N TYR A 483 2.86 -20.12 6.55
CA TYR A 483 3.92 -20.61 5.68
C TYR A 483 4.11 -22.11 5.88
N GLN A 484 3.68 -22.94 4.93
CA GLN A 484 3.61 -24.39 5.08
C GLN A 484 4.51 -25.09 4.04
N PRO A 485 5.64 -25.67 4.49
CA PRO A 485 6.41 -26.60 3.66
C PRO A 485 5.58 -27.83 3.33
N ILE A 486 5.55 -28.21 2.05
CA ILE A 486 4.89 -29.44 1.60
C ILE A 486 5.91 -30.52 1.24
N SER A 487 7.07 -30.10 0.71
CA SER A 487 8.18 -31.00 0.40
C SER A 487 9.52 -30.35 0.70
N GLN A 488 10.62 -30.98 0.28
CA GLN A 488 11.95 -30.38 0.35
C GLN A 488 12.09 -29.13 -0.54
N TRP A 489 11.30 -28.96 -1.59
CA TRP A 489 11.49 -27.86 -2.55
C TRP A 489 10.24 -26.98 -2.71
N GLU A 490 9.17 -27.33 -2.00
CA GLU A 490 7.86 -26.70 -2.18
C GLU A 490 7.36 -26.06 -0.89
N ASN A 491 6.74 -24.88 -1.01
CA ASN A 491 6.07 -24.18 0.08
C ASN A 491 4.71 -23.65 -0.39
N ILE A 492 3.72 -23.69 0.49
CA ILE A 492 2.50 -22.89 0.35
C ILE A 492 2.54 -21.73 1.33
N ASP A 493 2.48 -20.52 0.81
CA ASP A 493 2.35 -19.28 1.59
C ASP A 493 0.90 -18.81 1.43
N ALA A 494 0.15 -18.73 2.52
CA ALA A 494 -1.24 -18.30 2.49
C ALA A 494 -1.44 -17.15 3.47
N ARG A 495 -2.16 -16.10 3.06
CA ARG A 495 -2.50 -14.95 3.89
C ARG A 495 -3.97 -14.62 3.75
N ILE A 496 -4.63 -14.31 4.85
CA ILE A 496 -6.00 -13.83 4.88
C ILE A 496 -6.03 -12.55 5.69
N MET A 497 -6.73 -11.54 5.19
CA MET A 497 -6.94 -10.27 5.87
C MET A 497 -8.42 -9.93 5.93
N PHE A 498 -8.85 -9.44 7.08
CA PHE A 498 -10.18 -8.87 7.29
C PHE A 498 -10.04 -7.49 7.91
N GLY A 499 -10.89 -6.57 7.50
CA GLY A 499 -10.97 -5.23 8.08
C GLY A 499 -12.42 -4.82 8.26
N ALA A 500 -12.68 -4.16 9.38
CA ALA A 500 -14.01 -3.71 9.75
C ALA A 500 -13.99 -2.34 10.42
N GLY A 501 -14.78 -1.41 9.90
CA GLY A 501 -14.92 -0.05 10.39
C GLY A 501 -16.36 0.29 10.73
N THR A 502 -16.57 1.00 11.82
CA THR A 502 -17.85 1.56 12.25
C THR A 502 -17.72 3.03 12.66
N GLY A 503 -18.82 3.77 12.64
CA GLY A 503 -18.81 5.22 12.81
C GLY A 503 -18.36 5.93 11.52
N ASP A 504 -17.89 7.16 11.68
CA ASP A 504 -17.44 8.00 10.57
C ASP A 504 -15.93 7.78 10.39
N LEU A 505 -15.58 6.72 9.64
CA LEU A 505 -14.17 6.41 9.34
C LEU A 505 -13.59 7.53 8.46
N PRO A 506 -12.49 8.18 8.90
CA PRO A 506 -11.86 9.18 8.07
C PRO A 506 -11.19 8.54 6.85
N LEU A 507 -11.01 9.31 5.76
CA LEU A 507 -10.50 8.83 4.47
C LEU A 507 -9.20 8.02 4.61
N GLN A 508 -8.26 8.50 5.44
CA GLN A 508 -6.98 7.84 5.71
C GLN A 508 -7.11 6.50 6.46
N LYS A 509 -8.29 6.14 6.97
CA LYS A 509 -8.55 4.88 7.68
C LYS A 509 -9.44 3.91 6.90
N ILE A 510 -9.95 4.32 5.73
CA ILE A 510 -10.74 3.47 4.82
C ILE A 510 -9.89 2.31 4.32
N PHE A 511 -10.51 1.15 4.13
CA PHE A 511 -9.84 -0.01 3.59
C PHE A 511 -9.82 0.02 2.08
N SER A 512 -8.75 -0.51 1.50
CA SER A 512 -8.59 -0.61 0.05
C SER A 512 -8.02 -1.95 -0.37
N VAL A 513 -8.52 -2.49 -1.47
CA VAL A 513 -8.06 -3.73 -2.10
C VAL A 513 -7.82 -3.46 -3.59
N GLY A 514 -6.67 -3.87 -4.12
CA GLY A 514 -6.27 -3.62 -5.51
C GLY A 514 -4.79 -3.25 -5.64
N GLY A 515 -4.08 -3.92 -6.55
CA GLY A 515 -2.66 -3.68 -6.82
C GLY A 515 -1.72 -4.65 -6.11
N ILE A 516 -0.43 -4.26 -6.03
CA ILE A 516 0.63 -5.09 -5.46
C ILE A 516 0.30 -5.52 -4.02
N SER A 517 0.74 -6.71 -3.61
CA SER A 517 0.45 -7.27 -2.28
C SER A 517 -1.04 -7.37 -1.92
N THR A 518 -1.99 -7.16 -2.85
CA THR A 518 -3.42 -7.35 -2.59
C THR A 518 -4.03 -8.16 -3.74
N LEU A 519 -4.66 -7.50 -4.71
CA LEU A 519 -5.16 -8.08 -5.96
C LEU A 519 -4.23 -7.64 -7.10
N ARG A 520 -3.22 -8.46 -7.41
CA ARG A 520 -2.12 -8.11 -8.32
C ARG A 520 -2.53 -7.89 -9.77
N GLY A 521 -3.67 -8.44 -10.20
CA GLY A 521 -4.25 -8.27 -11.52
C GLY A 521 -5.14 -7.04 -11.64
N HIS A 522 -5.52 -6.41 -10.52
CA HIS A 522 -6.35 -5.21 -10.49
C HIS A 522 -5.51 -3.94 -10.36
N SER A 523 -6.16 -2.81 -10.70
CA SER A 523 -5.56 -1.49 -10.50
C SER A 523 -5.38 -1.16 -9.01
N TYR A 524 -4.45 -0.26 -8.72
CA TYR A 524 -4.17 0.22 -7.37
C TYR A 524 -5.45 0.72 -6.66
N LYS A 525 -5.72 0.19 -5.46
CA LYS A 525 -6.88 0.54 -4.61
C LYS A 525 -8.22 0.56 -5.38
N ALA A 526 -8.40 -0.37 -6.32
CA ALA A 526 -9.59 -0.45 -7.17
C ALA A 526 -10.91 -0.55 -6.38
N PHE A 527 -10.87 -1.19 -5.22
CA PHE A 527 -12.02 -1.35 -4.33
C PHE A 527 -11.72 -0.67 -3.01
N THR A 528 -12.68 0.12 -2.50
CA THR A 528 -12.56 0.81 -1.22
C THR A 528 -13.83 0.68 -0.40
N GLY A 529 -13.68 0.73 0.93
CA GLY A 529 -14.84 0.77 1.82
C GLY A 529 -14.50 0.64 3.29
N ASN A 530 -15.53 0.72 4.13
CA ASN A 530 -15.40 0.54 5.58
C ASN A 530 -15.29 -0.93 6.01
N GLN A 531 -15.43 -1.89 5.09
CA GLN A 531 -15.16 -3.30 5.29
C GLN A 531 -14.22 -3.82 4.20
N MET A 532 -13.38 -4.81 4.53
CA MET A 532 -12.56 -5.52 3.55
C MET A 532 -12.38 -7.00 3.90
N ALA A 533 -12.20 -7.81 2.87
CA ALA A 533 -11.72 -9.17 2.98
C ALA A 533 -10.74 -9.45 1.83
N LEU A 534 -9.64 -10.13 2.13
CA LEU A 534 -8.59 -10.47 1.17
C LEU A 534 -8.00 -11.84 1.52
N ALA A 535 -7.69 -12.63 0.51
CA ALA A 535 -6.98 -13.89 0.60
C ALA A 535 -5.91 -13.95 -0.49
N ASN A 536 -4.68 -14.30 -0.12
CA ASN A 536 -3.57 -14.53 -1.03
C ASN A 536 -3.03 -15.93 -0.79
N ILE A 537 -2.83 -16.69 -1.85
CA ILE A 537 -2.24 -18.03 -1.78
C ILE A 537 -1.13 -18.11 -2.84
N GLU A 538 0.06 -18.51 -2.42
CA GLU A 538 1.20 -18.76 -3.28
C GLU A 538 1.68 -20.19 -3.09
N TYR A 539 1.87 -20.88 -4.20
CA TYR A 539 2.60 -22.14 -4.26
C TYR A 539 3.97 -21.86 -4.87
N ARG A 540 5.01 -22.05 -4.06
CA ARG A 540 6.39 -21.77 -4.41
C ARG A 540 7.15 -23.06 -4.63
N VAL A 541 7.87 -23.14 -5.73
CA VAL A 541 8.76 -24.23 -6.09
C VAL A 541 10.18 -23.68 -6.24
N SER A 542 11.05 -24.10 -5.34
CA SER A 542 12.49 -23.85 -5.43
C SER A 542 13.08 -24.61 -6.62
N SER A 543 14.02 -23.97 -7.31
CA SER A 543 14.80 -24.60 -8.39
C SER A 543 15.56 -25.85 -7.95
N GLY A 544 15.74 -26.10 -6.64
CA GLY A 544 16.32 -27.35 -6.12
C GLY A 544 15.54 -28.62 -6.50
N ILE A 545 14.28 -28.50 -6.96
CA ILE A 545 13.52 -29.62 -7.52
C ILE A 545 14.13 -30.14 -8.84
N LEU A 546 14.81 -29.27 -9.58
CA LEU A 546 15.48 -29.58 -10.83
C LEU A 546 16.87 -30.10 -10.47
N LYS A 547 17.01 -31.42 -10.32
CA LYS A 547 18.26 -32.14 -9.99
C LYS A 547 19.30 -32.13 -11.12
N ASP A 548 19.41 -31.04 -11.88
CA ASP A 548 20.36 -30.91 -12.98
C ASP A 548 21.28 -29.70 -12.77
N ASP A 549 22.49 -29.99 -12.30
CA ASP A 549 23.57 -29.01 -12.08
C ASP A 549 24.02 -28.31 -13.37
N LYS A 550 23.55 -28.76 -14.55
CA LYS A 550 23.89 -28.15 -15.85
C LYS A 550 23.18 -26.82 -16.10
N ILE A 551 22.06 -26.54 -15.44
CA ILE A 551 21.33 -25.28 -15.58
C ILE A 551 21.68 -24.36 -14.41
N PHE A 552 22.97 -24.07 -14.22
CA PHE A 552 23.42 -23.42 -12.98
C PHE A 552 22.79 -22.03 -12.75
N PHE A 553 22.40 -21.36 -13.85
CA PHE A 553 21.84 -20.01 -13.81
C PHE A 553 20.40 -19.96 -13.25
N ILE A 554 19.66 -21.08 -13.17
CA ILE A 554 18.31 -21.09 -12.58
C ILE A 554 18.29 -21.37 -11.07
N HIS A 555 19.41 -21.84 -10.50
CA HIS A 555 19.50 -22.18 -9.08
C HIS A 555 19.16 -21.07 -8.06
N PRO A 556 19.32 -19.76 -8.35
CA PRO A 556 18.91 -18.74 -7.38
C PRO A 556 17.41 -18.47 -7.39
N PHE A 557 16.66 -18.98 -8.38
CA PHE A 557 15.26 -18.63 -8.57
C PHE A 557 14.28 -19.66 -7.98
N SER A 558 13.11 -19.15 -7.59
CA SER A 558 11.89 -19.84 -7.25
C SER A 558 10.81 -19.49 -8.26
N PHE A 559 10.09 -20.52 -8.70
CA PHE A 559 8.86 -20.36 -9.47
C PHE A 559 7.68 -20.25 -8.52
N ILE A 560 6.77 -19.32 -8.78
CA ILE A 560 5.62 -19.05 -7.92
C ILE A 560 4.36 -19.12 -8.77
N LEU A 561 3.37 -19.88 -8.33
CA LEU A 561 1.99 -19.79 -8.81
C LEU A 561 1.18 -19.12 -7.71
N PHE A 562 0.34 -18.16 -8.05
CA PHE A 562 -0.46 -17.48 -7.04
C PHE A 562 -1.89 -17.24 -7.46
N MET A 563 -2.74 -17.16 -6.46
CA MET A 563 -4.14 -16.76 -6.54
C MET A 563 -4.40 -15.71 -5.47
N ASP A 564 -4.98 -14.58 -5.89
CA ASP A 564 -5.42 -13.52 -4.98
C ASP A 564 -6.93 -13.38 -5.12
N SER A 565 -7.64 -13.18 -4.01
CA SER A 565 -9.08 -12.92 -4.04
C SER A 565 -9.47 -11.96 -2.94
N GLY A 566 -10.25 -10.94 -3.24
CA GLY A 566 -10.61 -9.93 -2.25
C GLY A 566 -11.61 -8.90 -2.74
N TYR A 567 -12.14 -8.14 -1.79
CA TYR A 567 -13.07 -7.05 -2.05
C TYR A 567 -13.10 -6.10 -0.86
N ALA A 568 -13.41 -4.83 -1.12
CA ALA A 568 -13.72 -3.84 -0.10
C ALA A 568 -15.07 -3.20 -0.43
N TRP A 569 -15.90 -3.01 0.58
CA TRP A 569 -17.28 -2.53 0.41
C TRP A 569 -17.71 -1.66 1.58
N ASN A 570 -18.80 -0.93 1.36
CA ASN A 570 -19.44 -0.11 2.39
C ASN A 570 -20.64 -0.85 2.98
N ASN A 571 -20.69 -0.94 4.30
CA ASN A 571 -21.83 -1.48 5.01
C ASN A 571 -22.10 -0.69 6.30
N LYS A 572 -23.38 -0.50 6.65
CA LYS A 572 -23.75 0.07 7.96
C LYS A 572 -23.68 -1.03 9.01
N VAL A 573 -22.61 -1.04 9.78
CA VAL A 573 -22.37 -2.02 10.83
C VAL A 573 -22.83 -1.45 12.17
N TYR A 574 -23.91 -2.02 12.72
CA TYR A 574 -24.43 -1.66 14.04
C TYR A 574 -23.98 -2.67 15.12
N ALA A 575 -23.67 -3.91 14.72
CA ALA A 575 -23.12 -4.96 15.57
C ALA A 575 -22.09 -5.82 14.82
N ILE A 576 -21.24 -6.54 15.55
CA ILE A 576 -20.20 -7.43 14.96
C ILE A 576 -20.80 -8.55 14.09
N THR A 577 -22.06 -8.92 14.32
CA THR A 577 -22.79 -9.87 13.48
C THR A 577 -23.21 -9.29 12.13
N ASP A 578 -23.09 -7.97 11.94
CA ASP A 578 -23.43 -7.30 10.68
C ASP A 578 -22.24 -7.26 9.72
N LEU A 579 -21.05 -7.69 10.15
CA LEU A 579 -19.82 -7.66 9.35
C LEU A 579 -19.93 -8.42 8.02
N TYR A 580 -20.73 -9.48 7.95
CA TYR A 580 -20.96 -10.24 6.71
C TYR A 580 -22.21 -9.78 5.93
N LYS A 581 -22.99 -8.84 6.46
CA LYS A 581 -24.17 -8.31 5.76
C LYS A 581 -23.69 -7.37 4.65
N GLY A 582 -24.42 -7.35 3.53
CA GLY A 582 -24.12 -6.45 2.41
C GLY A 582 -22.98 -6.89 1.49
N THR A 583 -22.45 -8.10 1.64
CA THR A 583 -21.53 -8.71 0.67
C THR A 583 -22.00 -10.11 0.26
N HIS A 584 -21.82 -10.45 -1.00
CA HIS A 584 -22.05 -11.76 -1.58
C HIS A 584 -20.73 -12.35 -2.07
N LEU A 585 -20.63 -13.69 -2.08
CA LEU A 585 -19.43 -14.37 -2.61
C LEU A 585 -19.14 -14.02 -4.08
N GLY A 586 -20.17 -13.59 -4.83
CA GLY A 586 -20.02 -13.15 -6.22
C GLY A 586 -19.38 -11.77 -6.39
N ASP A 587 -19.26 -10.99 -5.32
CA ASP A 587 -18.63 -9.65 -5.36
C ASP A 587 -17.10 -9.74 -5.24
N PHE A 588 -16.56 -10.91 -4.90
CA PHE A 588 -15.13 -11.10 -4.73
C PHE A 588 -14.41 -11.17 -6.08
N GLU A 589 -13.47 -10.26 -6.24
CA GLU A 589 -12.60 -10.24 -7.40
C GLU A 589 -11.45 -11.22 -7.20
N THR A 590 -11.02 -11.87 -8.28
CA THR A 590 -10.00 -12.91 -8.22
C THR A 590 -8.97 -12.71 -9.32
N ASP A 591 -7.70 -12.83 -8.94
CA ASP A 591 -6.55 -12.81 -9.82
C ASP A 591 -5.82 -14.14 -9.80
N LEU A 592 -5.28 -14.53 -10.97
CA LEU A 592 -4.32 -15.61 -11.10
C LEU A 592 -3.03 -15.07 -11.70
N GLY A 593 -1.91 -15.65 -11.29
CA GLY A 593 -0.64 -15.26 -11.86
C GLY A 593 0.51 -16.20 -11.58
N ILE A 594 1.63 -15.84 -12.21
CA ILE A 594 2.90 -16.53 -12.08
C ILE A 594 3.98 -15.54 -11.67
N GLY A 595 4.94 -16.01 -10.87
CA GLY A 595 6.05 -15.22 -10.39
C GLY A 595 7.38 -15.93 -10.55
N LEU A 596 8.43 -15.15 -10.74
CA LEU A 596 9.82 -15.57 -10.67
C LEU A 596 10.54 -14.65 -9.69
N GLY A 597 11.11 -15.21 -8.63
CA GLY A 597 11.88 -14.44 -7.66
C GLY A 597 12.99 -15.28 -7.07
N ASP A 598 13.83 -14.71 -6.22
CA ASP A 598 14.77 -15.52 -5.44
C ASP A 598 14.10 -16.13 -4.19
N GLU A 599 14.78 -17.08 -3.57
CA GLU A 599 14.26 -17.78 -2.38
C GLU A 599 14.14 -16.87 -1.15
N LYS A 600 14.93 -15.79 -1.11
CA LYS A 600 14.91 -14.81 -0.04
C LYS A 600 13.99 -13.61 -0.34
N ASN A 601 13.37 -13.58 -1.52
CA ASN A 601 12.53 -12.48 -2.00
C ASN A 601 13.22 -11.10 -2.05
N HIS A 602 14.54 -11.04 -2.23
CA HIS A 602 15.22 -9.78 -2.53
C HIS A 602 14.75 -9.17 -3.84
N PHE A 603 14.37 -10.01 -4.81
CA PHE A 603 13.71 -9.55 -6.03
C PHE A 603 12.65 -10.54 -6.46
N ARG A 604 11.60 -10.02 -7.11
CA ARG A 604 10.54 -10.82 -7.67
C ARG A 604 9.86 -10.10 -8.82
N PHE A 605 9.53 -10.85 -9.86
CA PHE A 605 8.73 -10.41 -10.98
C PHE A 605 7.46 -11.25 -11.07
N ASP A 606 6.31 -10.59 -11.05
CA ASP A 606 5.00 -11.23 -11.17
C ASP A 606 4.28 -10.80 -12.45
N ILE A 607 3.59 -11.74 -13.06
CA ILE A 607 2.59 -11.51 -14.11
C ILE A 607 1.25 -11.97 -13.56
N ALA A 608 0.29 -11.07 -13.48
CA ALA A 608 -1.06 -11.33 -12.96
C ALA A 608 -2.13 -10.97 -13.97
N LYS A 609 -3.29 -11.62 -13.87
CA LYS A 609 -4.48 -11.32 -14.66
C LYS A 609 -5.74 -11.55 -13.82
N SER A 610 -6.69 -10.61 -13.90
CA SER A 610 -8.02 -10.79 -13.31
C SER A 610 -8.81 -11.84 -14.07
N VAL A 611 -9.37 -12.82 -13.37
CA VAL A 611 -10.27 -13.83 -13.93
C VAL A 611 -11.74 -13.48 -13.73
N SER A 612 -12.01 -12.49 -12.88
CA SER A 612 -13.35 -11.98 -12.62
C SER A 612 -13.77 -10.89 -13.62
N GLU A 613 -12.82 -10.08 -14.11
CA GLU A 613 -13.07 -9.09 -15.16
C GLU A 613 -13.02 -9.69 -16.57
N LYS A 614 -14.04 -9.41 -17.40
CA LYS A 614 -14.01 -9.77 -18.82
C LYS A 614 -12.99 -8.91 -19.56
N ASN A 615 -12.08 -9.56 -20.30
CA ASN A 615 -11.01 -8.91 -21.09
C ASN A 615 -10.02 -8.07 -20.27
N SER A 616 -9.69 -8.52 -19.05
CA SER A 616 -8.61 -7.90 -18.26
C SER A 616 -7.24 -7.98 -18.96
N ASP A 617 -6.47 -6.91 -18.83
CA ASP A 617 -5.08 -6.85 -19.27
C ASP A 617 -4.15 -7.59 -18.31
N TYR A 618 -3.01 -8.05 -18.82
CA TYR A 618 -1.93 -8.55 -17.97
C TYR A 618 -1.28 -7.40 -17.19
N LYS A 619 -1.09 -7.59 -15.89
CA LYS A 619 -0.34 -6.69 -15.02
C LYS A 619 1.03 -7.28 -14.71
N PHE A 620 2.05 -6.42 -14.77
CA PHE A 620 3.44 -6.78 -14.52
C PHE A 620 3.91 -6.03 -13.28
N ASN A 621 4.42 -6.78 -12.29
CA ASN A 621 4.87 -6.20 -11.03
C ASN A 621 6.33 -6.60 -10.77
N LEU A 622 7.19 -5.60 -10.56
CA LEU A 622 8.54 -5.81 -10.08
C LEU A 622 8.58 -5.46 -8.59
N ARG A 623 9.11 -6.36 -7.78
CA ARG A 623 9.20 -6.25 -6.33
C ARG A 623 10.65 -6.39 -5.88
N ILE A 624 11.03 -5.63 -4.86
CA ILE A 624 12.38 -5.60 -4.28
C ILE A 624 12.23 -5.75 -2.77
N ASN A 625 12.99 -6.65 -2.15
CA ASN A 625 12.90 -6.97 -0.72
C ASN A 625 11.45 -7.23 -0.27
N TYR A 626 10.77 -8.12 -0.99
CA TYR A 626 9.36 -8.40 -0.80
C TYR A 626 9.11 -9.19 0.50
N ALA A 627 8.30 -8.63 1.39
CA ALA A 627 7.68 -9.32 2.50
C ALA A 627 6.26 -9.78 2.11
N PHE A 628 5.94 -11.05 2.37
CA PHE A 628 4.64 -11.66 2.03
C PHE A 628 3.59 -11.42 3.12
#